data_AF-A0A3C0AE42-F1
#
_entry.id   AF-A0A3C0AE42-F1
#
_cell.length_a   1.000
_cell.length_b   1.000
_cell.length_c   1.000
_cell.angle_alpha   90.00
_cell.angle_beta   90.00
_cell.angle_gamma   90.00
#
_symmetry.space_group_name_H-M   'P 1'
#
loop_
_entity.id
_entity.type
_entity.pdbx_description
1 polymer ?
#
loop_
_entity_poly.entity_id
_entity_poly.type
_entity_poly.pdbx_seq_one_letter_code
_entity_poly.pdbx_strand_id
1 'polypeptide(L)'
;GEKLTLGRRDLRVRPESGLMDPQSGQTQFGRERDDWGNWFGSNNSNPAFHYALTDHYLRRNQSLIAPDAKVQISNRPGAATIFPVSRTQERFNDYNKVNRITSACGLCFYRDEILGPEIVGNSFICEPVHNLVHREIVTPQGTTFTSRRAENEQDSEFMSSTDNWFRPTMVRTGPDGALWVADMYRHVIEHPQWIPQEMQEKLDLRAGKEQGRIYRIVKDETPLRSVPRLDQLSDFELVQVLESP
;
A
#
# COMPACT_ATOMS: atom_id res chain seq x y z
N GLY A 1 -16.84 -22.99 -17.32
CA GLY A 1 -16.56 -21.53 -17.35
C GLY A 1 -15.44 -21.25 -18.33
N GLU A 2 -15.38 -20.03 -18.84
CA GLU A 2 -14.28 -19.54 -19.69
C GLU A 2 -12.96 -19.53 -18.89
N LYS A 3 -11.85 -19.88 -19.54
CA LYS A 3 -10.51 -19.83 -18.96
C LYS A 3 -9.76 -18.64 -19.53
N LEU A 4 -9.22 -17.80 -18.65
CA LEU A 4 -8.46 -16.61 -19.03
C LEU A 4 -6.97 -16.78 -18.67
N THR A 5 -6.08 -16.59 -19.64
CA THR A 5 -4.63 -16.57 -19.39
C THR A 5 -4.20 -15.18 -18.91
N LEU A 6 -3.91 -15.02 -17.62
CA LEU A 6 -3.53 -13.71 -17.06
C LEU A 6 -2.09 -13.30 -17.39
N GLY A 7 -1.12 -14.22 -17.28
CA GLY A 7 0.29 -13.87 -17.43
C GLY A 7 0.72 -12.85 -16.38
N ARG A 8 1.25 -11.69 -16.79
CA ARG A 8 1.66 -10.58 -15.91
C ARG A 8 0.61 -9.47 -15.79
N ARG A 9 -0.66 -9.81 -15.99
CA ARG A 9 -1.81 -8.92 -15.90
C ARG A 9 -2.56 -9.15 -14.61
N ASP A 10 -3.20 -8.11 -14.14
CA ASP A 10 -4.15 -8.14 -13.04
C ASP A 10 -5.55 -8.47 -13.59
N LEU A 11 -6.55 -8.54 -12.73
CA LEU A 11 -7.90 -8.95 -13.09
C LEU A 11 -8.94 -8.05 -12.43
N ARG A 12 -9.98 -7.68 -13.19
CA ARG A 12 -11.24 -7.22 -12.61
C ARG A 12 -12.34 -8.25 -12.88
N VAL A 13 -13.25 -8.40 -11.94
CA VAL A 13 -14.36 -9.34 -12.01
C VAL A 13 -15.67 -8.59 -11.82
N ARG A 14 -16.70 -8.91 -12.61
CA ARG A 14 -18.08 -8.49 -12.35
C ARG A 14 -18.76 -9.56 -11.50
N PRO A 15 -18.97 -9.35 -10.18
CA PRO A 15 -19.33 -10.42 -9.26
C PRO A 15 -20.62 -11.16 -9.64
N GLU A 16 -21.64 -10.44 -10.09
CA GLU A 16 -22.97 -11.01 -10.44
C GLU A 16 -22.93 -12.00 -11.60
N SER A 17 -22.08 -11.72 -12.59
CA SER A 17 -22.00 -12.50 -13.85
C SER A 17 -20.79 -13.42 -13.91
N GLY A 18 -19.82 -13.25 -13.01
CA GLY A 18 -18.52 -13.90 -13.07
C GLY A 18 -17.65 -13.48 -14.26
N LEU A 19 -18.02 -12.44 -15.02
CA LEU A 19 -17.20 -11.95 -16.14
C LEU A 19 -15.86 -11.45 -15.63
N MET A 20 -14.79 -11.91 -16.28
CA MET A 20 -13.40 -11.62 -15.96
C MET A 20 -12.78 -10.77 -17.07
N ASP A 21 -12.08 -9.70 -16.71
CA ASP A 21 -11.40 -8.83 -17.68
C ASP A 21 -9.96 -8.51 -17.24
N PRO A 22 -8.93 -8.94 -18.00
CA PRO A 22 -7.54 -8.66 -17.66
C PRO A 22 -7.25 -7.16 -17.64
N GLN A 23 -6.39 -6.76 -16.71
CA GLN A 23 -5.97 -5.37 -16.46
C GLN A 23 -4.46 -5.22 -16.55
N SER A 24 -3.98 -4.00 -16.77
CA SER A 24 -2.55 -3.74 -16.94
C SER A 24 -1.71 -4.08 -15.72
N GLY A 25 -0.58 -4.74 -15.99
CA GLY A 25 0.49 -4.99 -15.04
C GLY A 25 0.07 -5.84 -13.84
N GLN A 26 0.91 -5.86 -12.81
CA GLN A 26 0.73 -6.71 -11.64
C GLN A 26 1.26 -5.98 -10.41
N THR A 27 0.53 -6.10 -9.31
CA THR A 27 0.90 -5.63 -7.96
C THR A 27 1.09 -6.84 -7.05
N GLN A 28 1.93 -6.72 -6.03
CA GLN A 28 2.10 -7.81 -5.05
C GLN A 28 1.13 -7.70 -3.88
N PHE A 29 0.56 -6.52 -3.61
CA PHE A 29 -0.35 -6.31 -2.49
C PHE A 29 -1.45 -5.28 -2.85
N GLY A 30 -2.43 -5.72 -3.64
CA GLY A 30 -3.57 -4.88 -4.03
C GLY A 30 -3.21 -3.70 -4.94
N ARG A 31 -4.22 -3.18 -5.64
CA ARG A 31 -4.11 -1.93 -6.40
C ARG A 31 -4.78 -0.82 -5.60
N GLU A 32 -4.28 0.38 -5.77
CA GLU A 32 -4.84 1.58 -5.15
C GLU A 32 -5.31 2.55 -6.24
N ARG A 33 -6.39 3.29 -5.97
CA ARG A 33 -6.94 4.28 -6.89
C ARG A 33 -6.94 5.66 -6.23
N ASP A 34 -6.54 6.68 -6.97
CA ASP A 34 -6.72 8.07 -6.54
C ASP A 34 -8.14 8.58 -6.87
N ASP A 35 -8.43 9.84 -6.47
CA ASP A 35 -9.70 10.52 -6.72
C ASP A 35 -10.06 10.64 -8.20
N TRP A 36 -9.04 10.70 -9.06
CA TRP A 36 -9.17 10.89 -10.51
C TRP A 36 -9.31 9.57 -11.26
N GLY A 37 -9.22 8.46 -10.54
CA GLY A 37 -9.44 7.15 -11.05
C GLY A 37 -8.20 6.49 -11.68
N ASN A 38 -7.02 7.05 -11.48
CA ASN A 38 -5.74 6.46 -11.86
C ASN A 38 -5.44 5.25 -10.98
N TRP A 39 -4.84 4.22 -11.57
CA TRP A 39 -4.49 3.01 -10.85
C TRP A 39 -3.01 2.96 -10.51
N PHE A 40 -2.71 2.56 -9.29
CA PHE A 40 -1.36 2.37 -8.79
C PHE A 40 -1.19 0.98 -8.18
N GLY A 41 0.07 0.56 -8.06
CA GLY A 41 0.44 -0.66 -7.36
C GLY A 41 1.81 -0.52 -6.71
N SER A 42 2.17 -1.52 -5.93
CA SER A 42 3.48 -1.64 -5.29
C SER A 42 4.03 -3.05 -5.48
N ASN A 43 5.31 -3.19 -5.17
CA ASN A 43 5.92 -4.49 -4.96
C ASN A 43 6.99 -4.36 -3.86
N ASN A 44 7.54 -5.48 -3.42
CA ASN A 44 8.51 -5.56 -2.34
C ASN A 44 9.62 -4.51 -2.38
N SER A 45 10.08 -4.10 -3.57
CA SER A 45 11.18 -3.13 -3.71
C SER A 45 10.72 -1.76 -4.19
N ASN A 46 9.49 -1.60 -4.67
CA ASN A 46 9.03 -0.35 -5.27
C ASN A 46 7.77 0.12 -4.55
N PRO A 47 7.85 1.27 -3.84
CA PRO A 47 6.76 1.74 -2.99
C PRO A 47 5.51 2.08 -3.81
N ALA A 48 5.67 2.65 -5.01
CA ALA A 48 4.57 2.95 -5.89
C ALA A 48 4.99 3.00 -7.36
N PHE A 49 4.09 2.51 -8.23
CA PHE A 49 4.12 2.73 -9.67
C PHE A 49 2.71 2.96 -10.20
N HIS A 50 2.61 3.80 -11.23
CA HIS A 50 1.38 4.14 -11.92
C HIS A 50 1.18 3.22 -13.13
N TYR A 51 -0.05 2.76 -13.37
CA TYR A 51 -0.41 2.02 -14.58
C TYR A 51 -0.84 2.97 -15.70
N ALA A 52 0.14 3.56 -16.39
CA ALA A 52 -0.06 4.63 -17.38
C ALA A 52 -0.81 4.19 -18.66
N LEU A 53 -0.78 2.89 -19.00
CA LEU A 53 -1.46 2.35 -20.18
C LEU A 53 -2.45 1.27 -19.78
N THR A 54 -3.68 1.30 -20.28
CA THR A 54 -4.71 0.29 -19.96
C THR A 54 -4.71 -0.89 -20.94
N ASP A 55 -4.79 -2.11 -20.41
CA ASP A 55 -4.71 -3.38 -21.17
C ASP A 55 -5.77 -3.44 -22.27
N HIS A 56 -6.95 -2.87 -22.00
CA HIS A 56 -8.04 -2.74 -22.97
C HIS A 56 -7.57 -2.16 -24.31
N TYR A 57 -6.74 -1.12 -24.30
CA TYR A 57 -6.24 -0.52 -25.55
C TYR A 57 -5.07 -1.30 -26.13
N LEU A 58 -4.16 -1.79 -25.29
CA LEU A 58 -2.96 -2.51 -25.74
C LEU A 58 -3.32 -3.81 -26.47
N ARG A 59 -4.31 -4.56 -25.96
CA ARG A 59 -4.69 -5.86 -26.54
C ARG A 59 -5.49 -5.78 -27.84
N ARG A 60 -5.95 -4.58 -28.24
CA ARG A 60 -6.69 -4.37 -29.50
C ARG A 60 -5.82 -4.55 -30.73
N ASN A 61 -4.51 -4.41 -30.59
CA ASN A 61 -3.55 -4.68 -31.65
C ASN A 61 -2.47 -5.64 -31.15
N GLN A 62 -2.63 -6.93 -31.44
CA GLN A 62 -1.68 -7.97 -31.02
C GLN A 62 -0.31 -7.86 -31.69
N SER A 63 -0.22 -7.13 -32.81
CA SER A 63 1.05 -6.85 -33.50
C SER A 63 1.79 -5.65 -32.93
N LEU A 64 1.20 -4.91 -31.99
CA LEU A 64 1.85 -3.79 -31.32
C LEU A 64 2.79 -4.31 -30.23
N ILE A 65 4.07 -3.95 -30.34
CA ILE A 65 5.02 -4.10 -29.24
C ILE A 65 4.83 -2.89 -28.32
N ALA A 66 3.94 -3.03 -27.34
CA ALA A 66 3.67 -1.97 -26.38
C ALA A 66 4.84 -1.78 -25.40
N PRO A 67 5.12 -0.53 -24.97
CA PRO A 67 6.04 -0.30 -23.86
C PRO A 67 5.46 -0.84 -22.53
N ASP A 68 6.27 -0.87 -21.46
CA ASP A 68 5.77 -1.25 -20.14
C ASP A 68 4.66 -0.28 -19.71
N ALA A 69 3.51 -0.84 -19.34
CA ALA A 69 2.37 -0.08 -18.87
C ALA A 69 2.59 0.52 -17.48
N LYS A 70 3.62 0.08 -16.75
CA LYS A 70 3.96 0.58 -15.42
C LYS A 70 5.05 1.64 -15.50
N VAL A 71 4.84 2.75 -14.79
CA VAL A 71 5.84 3.79 -14.60
C VAL A 71 6.12 3.92 -13.11
N GLN A 72 7.38 3.74 -12.70
CA GLN A 72 7.79 4.00 -11.31
C GLN A 72 7.59 5.48 -11.01
N ILE A 73 6.94 5.80 -9.89
CA ILE A 73 6.68 7.19 -9.53
C ILE A 73 7.70 7.70 -8.51
N SER A 74 8.14 6.84 -7.57
CA SER A 74 9.19 7.23 -6.63
C SER A 74 10.48 7.59 -7.36
N ASN A 75 11.08 8.72 -6.96
CA ASN A 75 12.37 9.17 -7.46
C ASN A 75 13.55 8.33 -6.93
N ARG A 76 13.30 7.39 -6.01
CA ARG A 76 14.26 6.40 -5.50
C ARG A 76 13.67 4.98 -5.64
N PRO A 77 13.37 4.52 -6.87
CA PRO A 77 12.80 3.19 -7.06
C PRO A 77 13.84 2.11 -6.71
N GLY A 78 13.38 0.89 -6.46
CA GLY A 78 14.26 -0.26 -6.23
C GLY A 78 14.99 -0.23 -4.88
N ALA A 79 14.24 -0.47 -3.80
CA ALA A 79 14.73 -0.57 -2.42
C ALA A 79 15.27 0.78 -1.90
N ALA A 80 14.37 1.77 -1.88
CA ALA A 80 14.59 3.10 -1.31
C ALA A 80 15.10 3.01 0.14
N THR A 81 15.96 3.94 0.53
CA THR A 81 16.45 4.06 1.91
C THR A 81 15.32 4.42 2.87
N ILE A 82 15.33 3.75 4.03
CA ILE A 82 14.37 3.93 5.12
C ILE A 82 15.08 4.01 6.48
N PHE A 83 14.37 4.53 7.48
CA PHE A 83 14.90 4.88 8.80
C PHE A 83 14.11 4.20 9.92
N PRO A 84 14.17 2.86 10.04
CA PRO A 84 13.52 2.15 11.13
C PRO A 84 14.12 2.53 12.50
N VAL A 85 13.26 2.61 13.52
CA VAL A 85 13.71 2.77 14.93
C VAL A 85 13.84 1.43 15.66
N SER A 86 13.35 0.34 15.07
CA SER A 86 13.45 -1.00 15.65
C SER A 86 14.88 -1.53 15.58
N ARG A 87 15.22 -2.46 16.49
CA ARG A 87 16.51 -3.15 16.44
C ARG A 87 16.60 -3.96 15.16
N THR A 88 17.70 -3.87 14.42
CA THR A 88 17.95 -4.76 13.28
C THR A 88 17.95 -6.21 13.75
N GLN A 89 17.09 -7.04 13.14
CA GLN A 89 17.06 -8.47 13.38
C GLN A 89 17.93 -9.21 12.36
N GLU A 90 18.42 -10.38 12.75
CA GLU A 90 19.03 -11.32 11.81
C GLU A 90 18.00 -11.70 10.76
N ARG A 91 18.39 -11.62 9.49
CA ARG A 91 17.54 -12.01 8.38
C ARG A 91 17.89 -13.40 7.91
N PHE A 92 16.88 -14.14 7.47
CA PHE A 92 17.07 -15.43 6.82
C PHE A 92 17.30 -15.28 5.31
N ASN A 93 16.86 -14.15 4.72
CA ASN A 93 17.06 -13.77 3.33
C ASN A 93 17.39 -12.27 3.23
N ASP A 94 18.07 -11.84 2.16
CA ASP A 94 18.39 -10.42 1.89
C ASP A 94 19.26 -9.70 2.95
N TYR A 95 20.37 -10.32 3.38
CA TYR A 95 21.35 -9.75 4.33
C TYR A 95 21.82 -8.32 4.00
N ASN A 96 21.90 -7.97 2.71
CA ASN A 96 22.43 -6.68 2.24
C ASN A 96 21.37 -5.57 2.12
N LYS A 97 20.12 -5.80 2.55
CA LYS A 97 19.02 -4.84 2.40
C LYS A 97 18.59 -4.20 3.72
N VAL A 98 19.50 -4.10 4.68
CA VAL A 98 19.29 -3.31 5.90
C VAL A 98 18.96 -1.87 5.53
N ASN A 99 17.96 -1.29 6.19
CA ASN A 99 17.51 0.09 6.01
C ASN A 99 17.11 0.42 4.55
N ARG A 100 16.52 -0.57 3.86
CA ARG A 100 15.95 -0.41 2.51
C ARG A 100 14.58 -1.03 2.41
N ILE A 101 13.69 -0.49 1.60
CA ILE A 101 12.37 -1.10 1.36
C ILE A 101 12.53 -2.52 0.78
N THR A 102 11.91 -3.50 1.44
CA THR A 102 11.97 -4.92 1.09
C THR A 102 10.63 -5.64 1.08
N SER A 103 9.58 -5.04 1.62
CA SER A 103 8.24 -5.63 1.74
C SER A 103 7.13 -4.60 1.51
N ALA A 104 7.36 -3.59 0.66
CA ALA A 104 6.41 -2.52 0.41
C ALA A 104 5.01 -3.06 0.02
N CYS A 105 4.03 -2.75 0.85
CA CYS A 105 2.65 -3.21 0.71
C CYS A 105 1.65 -2.14 1.18
N GLY A 106 0.37 -2.41 1.00
CA GLY A 106 -0.70 -1.58 1.54
C GLY A 106 -0.74 -0.14 1.03
N LEU A 107 -0.25 0.14 -0.20
CA LEU A 107 -0.25 1.49 -0.79
C LEU A 107 -1.61 2.18 -0.61
N CYS A 108 -1.58 3.43 -0.15
CA CYS A 108 -2.74 4.29 0.03
C CYS A 108 -2.37 5.72 -0.36
N PHE A 109 -3.28 6.45 -0.98
CA PHE A 109 -3.20 7.92 -1.04
C PHE A 109 -4.10 8.47 0.06
N TYR A 110 -3.66 9.46 0.82
CA TYR A 110 -4.49 10.05 1.85
C TYR A 110 -5.50 11.03 1.23
N ARG A 111 -6.78 10.72 1.36
CA ARG A 111 -7.89 11.41 0.67
C ARG A 111 -8.72 12.31 1.57
N ASP A 112 -8.14 12.74 2.68
CA ASP A 112 -8.81 13.54 3.68
C ASP A 112 -7.91 14.72 4.12
N GLU A 113 -8.44 15.65 4.90
CA GLU A 113 -7.76 16.87 5.33
C GLU A 113 -7.48 16.92 6.84
N ILE A 114 -8.03 15.98 7.63
CA ILE A 114 -7.88 15.96 9.10
C ILE A 114 -6.41 15.92 9.55
N LEU A 115 -5.54 15.21 8.82
CA LEU A 115 -4.11 15.17 9.14
C LEU A 115 -3.35 16.44 8.70
N GLY A 116 -4.00 17.34 7.98
CA GLY A 116 -3.44 18.59 7.47
C GLY A 116 -3.41 18.63 5.93
N PRO A 117 -3.60 19.83 5.33
CA PRO A 117 -3.65 19.99 3.87
C PRO A 117 -2.34 19.59 3.17
N GLU A 118 -1.20 19.64 3.87
CA GLU A 118 0.11 19.23 3.37
C GLU A 118 0.27 17.72 3.20
N ILE A 119 -0.67 16.94 3.74
CA ILE A 119 -0.67 15.47 3.69
C ILE A 119 -1.64 14.93 2.63
N VAL A 120 -2.62 15.74 2.20
CA VAL A 120 -3.60 15.37 1.19
C VAL A 120 -2.89 14.92 -0.09
N GLY A 121 -3.29 13.75 -0.61
CA GLY A 121 -2.73 13.16 -1.83
C GLY A 121 -1.35 12.53 -1.66
N ASN A 122 -0.72 12.61 -0.49
CA ASN A 122 0.54 11.89 -0.24
C ASN A 122 0.28 10.38 -0.21
N SER A 123 1.27 9.62 -0.67
CA SER A 123 1.24 8.16 -0.61
C SER A 123 1.80 7.63 0.71
N PHE A 124 1.17 6.58 1.22
CA PHE A 124 1.57 5.84 2.42
C PHE A 124 1.76 4.38 2.05
N ILE A 125 2.87 3.80 2.50
CA ILE A 125 3.30 2.46 2.15
C ILE A 125 3.73 1.74 3.43
N CYS A 126 3.09 0.61 3.73
CA CYS A 126 3.51 -0.23 4.84
C CYS A 126 4.81 -0.96 4.49
N GLU A 127 5.71 -1.06 5.46
CA GLU A 127 6.94 -1.85 5.36
C GLU A 127 7.08 -2.77 6.58
N PRO A 128 6.45 -3.96 6.56
CA PRO A 128 6.38 -4.85 7.71
C PRO A 128 7.74 -5.40 8.13
N VAL A 129 8.67 -5.67 7.20
CA VAL A 129 10.00 -6.19 7.55
C VAL A 129 10.77 -5.24 8.46
N HIS A 130 10.60 -3.92 8.26
CA HIS A 130 11.27 -2.87 9.04
C HIS A 130 10.34 -2.13 10.01
N ASN A 131 9.15 -2.67 10.29
CA ASN A 131 8.26 -2.19 11.35
C ASN A 131 7.83 -0.71 11.19
N LEU A 132 7.53 -0.26 9.97
CA LEU A 132 7.24 1.15 9.71
C LEU A 132 6.19 1.37 8.60
N VAL A 133 5.67 2.61 8.53
CA VAL A 133 4.90 3.14 7.40
C VAL A 133 5.69 4.30 6.80
N HIS A 134 6.02 4.16 5.52
CA HIS A 134 6.75 5.14 4.74
C HIS A 134 5.79 6.11 4.04
N ARG A 135 6.17 7.39 3.93
CA ARG A 135 5.38 8.42 3.25
C ARG A 135 6.19 9.11 2.15
N GLU A 136 5.55 9.28 1.00
CA GLU A 136 6.07 10.10 -0.10
C GLU A 136 5.03 11.15 -0.54
N ILE A 137 5.52 12.36 -0.83
CA ILE A 137 4.76 13.42 -1.50
C ILE A 137 4.67 13.06 -2.98
N VAL A 138 3.46 12.99 -3.50
CA VAL A 138 3.18 12.61 -4.90
C VAL A 138 2.77 13.86 -5.67
N THR A 139 3.37 14.07 -6.85
CA THR A 139 3.03 15.19 -7.73
C THR A 139 2.83 14.71 -9.17
N PRO A 140 1.90 15.32 -9.92
CA PRO A 140 1.77 15.05 -11.36
C PRO A 140 3.06 15.37 -12.12
N GLN A 141 3.41 14.52 -13.08
CA GLN A 141 4.54 14.72 -13.99
C GLN A 141 4.14 14.26 -15.41
N GLY A 142 3.79 15.21 -16.27
CA GLY A 142 3.29 14.90 -17.61
C GLY A 142 2.00 14.08 -17.55
N THR A 143 1.99 12.92 -18.19
CA THR A 143 0.85 11.97 -18.18
C THR A 143 0.94 10.92 -17.07
N THR A 144 1.85 11.10 -16.12
CA THR A 144 2.08 10.20 -14.98
C THR A 144 2.37 11.01 -13.72
N PHE A 145 3.03 10.43 -12.74
CA PHE A 145 3.36 11.04 -11.46
C PHE A 145 4.83 10.83 -11.13
N THR A 146 5.35 11.68 -10.25
CA THR A 146 6.57 11.44 -9.50
C THR A 146 6.27 11.54 -8.00
N SER A 147 7.08 10.88 -7.17
CA SER A 147 6.98 10.97 -5.74
C SER A 147 8.35 11.02 -5.08
N ARG A 148 8.39 11.62 -3.89
CA ARG A 148 9.61 11.81 -3.11
C ARG A 148 9.29 11.75 -1.62
N ARG A 149 10.22 11.20 -0.83
CA ARG A 149 10.17 11.26 0.65
C ARG A 149 9.85 12.69 1.12
N ALA A 150 8.97 12.81 2.11
CA ALA A 150 8.56 14.10 2.64
C ALA A 150 9.74 14.87 3.27
N GLU A 151 9.75 16.20 3.14
CA GLU A 151 10.87 17.05 3.55
C GLU A 151 11.14 16.99 5.06
N ASN A 152 10.10 16.82 5.87
CA ASN A 152 10.21 16.71 7.33
C ASN A 152 10.52 15.28 7.81
N GLU A 153 10.78 14.34 6.90
CA GLU A 153 11.01 12.91 7.19
C GLU A 153 12.28 12.40 6.49
N GLN A 154 13.27 13.26 6.25
CA GLN A 154 14.49 12.89 5.51
C GLN A 154 15.35 11.85 6.23
N ASP A 155 15.22 11.75 7.55
CA ASP A 155 15.97 10.87 8.46
C ASP A 155 15.05 10.13 9.46
N SER A 156 13.75 10.08 9.18
CA SER A 156 12.74 9.41 10.00
C SER A 156 11.65 8.79 9.11
N GLU A 157 10.63 8.17 9.71
CA GLU A 157 9.47 7.65 8.98
C GLU A 157 8.19 8.19 9.59
N PHE A 158 7.14 8.29 8.77
CA PHE A 158 5.83 8.77 9.22
C PHE A 158 5.31 8.00 10.45
N MET A 159 5.48 6.68 10.47
CA MET A 159 5.23 5.85 11.65
C MET A 159 6.30 4.76 11.73
N SER A 160 6.94 4.60 12.88
CA SER A 160 7.89 3.51 13.12
C SER A 160 7.78 3.01 14.55
N SER A 161 7.93 1.70 14.75
CA SER A 161 7.83 1.06 16.07
C SER A 161 9.19 0.54 16.53
N THR A 162 9.47 0.63 17.83
CA THR A 162 10.61 -0.06 18.45
C THR A 162 10.35 -1.55 18.67
N ASP A 163 9.07 -1.95 18.65
CA ASP A 163 8.66 -3.35 18.75
C ASP A 163 8.82 -4.04 17.40
N ASN A 164 9.75 -4.99 17.32
CA ASN A 164 10.00 -5.75 16.10
C ASN A 164 8.84 -6.65 15.66
N TRP A 165 7.80 -6.82 16.48
CA TRP A 165 6.63 -7.62 16.13
C TRP A 165 5.54 -6.79 15.45
N PHE A 166 5.67 -5.46 15.43
CA PHE A 166 4.80 -4.58 14.66
C PHE A 166 5.04 -4.77 13.15
N ARG A 167 4.08 -5.36 12.45
CA ARG A 167 4.13 -5.68 11.02
C ARG A 167 2.94 -5.01 10.32
N PRO A 168 3.00 -3.70 10.03
CA PRO A 168 1.93 -3.01 9.30
C PRO A 168 1.78 -3.61 7.91
N THR A 169 0.54 -3.82 7.46
CA THR A 169 0.24 -4.48 6.18
C THR A 169 -0.75 -3.72 5.31
N MET A 170 -1.60 -2.89 5.91
CA MET A 170 -2.56 -2.09 5.18
C MET A 170 -2.70 -0.73 5.85
N VAL A 171 -2.70 0.32 5.05
CA VAL A 171 -3.03 1.68 5.49
C VAL A 171 -4.19 2.20 4.64
N ARG A 172 -5.18 2.86 5.25
CA ARG A 172 -6.35 3.42 4.57
C ARG A 172 -6.79 4.73 5.20
N THR A 173 -7.25 5.68 4.39
CA THR A 173 -8.08 6.78 4.92
C THR A 173 -9.36 6.17 5.48
N GLY A 174 -9.61 6.40 6.77
CA GLY A 174 -10.81 5.96 7.45
C GLY A 174 -12.00 6.88 7.16
N PRO A 175 -13.23 6.40 7.40
CA PRO A 175 -14.44 7.21 7.21
C PRO A 175 -14.55 8.37 8.21
N ASP A 176 -13.77 8.36 9.28
CA ASP A 176 -13.62 9.46 10.24
C ASP A 176 -12.51 10.44 9.86
N GLY A 177 -11.92 10.29 8.66
CA GLY A 177 -10.83 11.09 8.09
C GLY A 177 -9.44 10.81 8.66
N ALA A 178 -9.34 9.97 9.68
CA ALA A 178 -8.06 9.50 10.23
C ALA A 178 -7.34 8.57 9.24
N LEU A 179 -6.04 8.34 9.45
CA LEU A 179 -5.31 7.30 8.73
C LEU A 179 -5.26 6.01 9.56
N TRP A 180 -5.86 4.95 9.05
CA TRP A 180 -5.99 3.67 9.74
C TRP A 180 -4.89 2.72 9.27
N VAL A 181 -4.20 2.05 10.18
CA VAL A 181 -3.14 1.08 9.89
C VAL A 181 -3.47 -0.27 10.52
N ALA A 182 -3.60 -1.30 9.69
CA ALA A 182 -3.74 -2.68 10.15
C ALA A 182 -2.35 -3.32 10.29
N ASP A 183 -2.06 -3.75 11.51
CA ASP A 183 -0.86 -4.49 11.89
C ASP A 183 -1.24 -5.96 12.14
N MET A 184 -0.63 -6.87 11.38
CA MET A 184 -0.90 -8.30 11.55
C MET A 184 -0.22 -8.91 12.79
N TYR A 185 0.70 -8.18 13.40
CA TYR A 185 1.48 -8.50 14.59
C TYR A 185 2.13 -9.90 14.60
N ARG A 186 3.42 -9.98 14.27
CA ARG A 186 4.13 -11.27 14.22
C ARG A 186 5.61 -11.16 14.53
N HIS A 187 6.11 -12.19 15.21
CA HIS A 187 7.54 -12.38 15.42
C HIS A 187 8.27 -12.66 14.10
N VAL A 188 7.92 -13.77 13.44
CA VAL A 188 8.52 -14.21 12.17
C VAL A 188 7.69 -13.69 11.01
N ILE A 189 8.32 -12.91 10.14
CA ILE A 189 7.70 -12.32 8.94
C ILE A 189 7.92 -13.19 7.71
N GLU A 190 9.05 -13.89 7.65
CA GLU A 190 9.43 -14.73 6.52
C GLU A 190 8.51 -15.94 6.37
N HIS A 191 8.23 -16.30 5.12
CA HIS A 191 7.55 -17.55 4.83
C HIS A 191 8.46 -18.74 5.25
N PRO A 192 7.93 -19.80 5.89
CA PRO A 192 8.73 -20.92 6.38
C PRO A 192 9.69 -21.53 5.35
N GLN A 193 9.29 -21.58 4.07
CA GLN A 193 10.15 -22.09 2.98
C GLN A 193 11.51 -21.37 2.83
N TRP A 194 11.64 -20.16 3.38
CA TRP A 194 12.85 -19.35 3.32
C TRP A 194 13.67 -19.40 4.62
N ILE A 195 13.23 -20.19 5.60
CA ILE A 195 13.88 -20.34 6.90
C ILE A 195 14.56 -21.72 6.93
N PRO A 196 15.85 -21.83 7.27
CA PRO A 196 16.50 -23.13 7.44
C PRO A 196 15.74 -24.03 8.42
N GLN A 197 15.64 -25.33 8.12
CA GLN A 197 14.84 -26.28 8.92
C GLN A 197 15.22 -26.28 10.41
N GLU A 198 16.52 -26.26 10.71
CA GLU A 198 17.04 -26.19 12.09
C GLU A 198 16.58 -24.95 12.86
N MET A 199 16.27 -23.86 12.16
CA MET A 199 15.73 -22.63 12.77
C MET A 199 14.21 -22.69 12.91
N GLN A 200 13.51 -23.35 12.00
CA GLN A 200 12.07 -23.58 12.11
C GLN A 200 11.72 -24.39 13.37
N GLU A 201 12.55 -25.37 13.73
CA GLU A 201 12.36 -26.19 14.94
C GLU A 201 12.56 -25.42 16.25
N LYS A 202 13.27 -24.28 16.20
CA LYS A 202 13.61 -23.45 17.36
C LYS A 202 12.68 -22.24 17.54
N LEU A 203 11.86 -21.93 16.53
CA LEU A 203 11.04 -20.72 16.48
C LEU A 203 9.55 -21.07 16.38
N ASP A 204 8.71 -20.37 17.15
CA ASP A 204 7.28 -20.34 16.85
C ASP A 204 7.03 -19.40 15.65
N LEU A 205 6.92 -20.00 14.46
CA LEU A 205 6.67 -19.30 13.19
C LEU A 205 5.30 -18.60 13.12
N ARG A 206 4.43 -18.82 14.11
CA ARG A 206 3.09 -18.24 14.19
C ARG A 206 2.91 -17.35 15.42
N ALA A 207 3.96 -17.11 16.20
CA ALA A 207 3.91 -16.26 17.37
C ALA A 207 3.32 -14.88 17.02
N GLY A 208 2.33 -14.45 17.80
CA GLY A 208 1.62 -13.18 17.63
C GLY A 208 0.39 -13.22 16.71
N LYS A 209 0.12 -14.30 15.96
CA LYS A 209 -0.93 -14.33 14.91
C LYS A 209 -2.35 -13.90 15.34
N GLU A 210 -2.69 -14.00 16.62
CA GLU A 210 -4.00 -13.61 17.18
C GLU A 210 -3.99 -12.23 17.85
N GLN A 211 -2.87 -11.51 17.78
CA GLN A 211 -2.64 -10.24 18.46
C GLN A 211 -2.57 -9.07 17.49
N GLY A 212 -3.18 -9.22 16.30
CA GLY A 212 -3.29 -8.16 15.31
C GLY A 212 -3.94 -6.90 15.88
N ARG A 213 -3.55 -5.74 15.36
CA ARG A 213 -3.93 -4.42 15.88
C ARG A 213 -4.42 -3.54 14.75
N ILE A 214 -5.33 -2.63 15.07
CA ILE A 214 -5.71 -1.52 14.19
C ILE A 214 -5.32 -0.24 14.90
N TYR A 215 -4.43 0.53 14.29
CA TYR A 215 -4.05 1.86 14.74
C TYR A 215 -4.87 2.90 13.99
N ARG A 216 -5.34 3.92 14.70
CA ARG A 216 -5.97 5.09 14.11
C ARG A 216 -5.08 6.29 14.39
N ILE A 217 -4.51 6.87 13.33
CA ILE A 217 -3.59 7.99 13.39
C ILE A 217 -4.36 9.28 13.15
N VAL A 218 -4.22 10.21 14.09
CA VAL A 218 -4.90 11.51 14.11
C VAL A 218 -3.88 12.59 14.42
N LYS A 219 -4.19 13.82 14.01
CA LYS A 219 -3.45 14.99 14.46
C LYS A 219 -3.89 15.36 15.87
N ASP A 220 -2.95 15.71 16.72
CA ASP A 220 -3.26 16.15 18.09
C ASP A 220 -4.27 17.30 18.06
N GLU A 221 -5.14 17.32 19.06
CA GLU A 221 -6.17 18.37 19.27
C GLU A 221 -7.17 18.52 18.10
N THR A 222 -7.17 17.62 17.11
CA THR A 222 -8.11 17.65 15.99
C THR A 222 -9.28 16.71 16.27
N PRO A 223 -10.53 17.22 16.37
CA PRO A 223 -11.69 16.36 16.57
C PRO A 223 -11.91 15.51 15.32
N LEU A 224 -12.18 14.22 15.54
CA LEU A 224 -12.55 13.30 14.47
C LEU A 224 -13.92 13.64 13.90
N ARG A 225 -14.11 13.40 12.60
CA ARG A 225 -15.45 13.44 12.02
C ARG A 225 -16.29 12.30 12.58
N SER A 226 -17.55 12.60 12.84
CA SER A 226 -18.53 11.57 13.16
C SER A 226 -18.77 10.71 11.92
N VAL A 227 -18.69 9.38 12.07
CA VAL A 227 -19.00 8.45 10.98
C VAL A 227 -20.52 8.32 10.88
N PRO A 228 -21.16 8.79 9.79
CA PRO A 228 -22.61 8.74 9.67
C PRO A 228 -23.09 7.29 9.51
N ARG A 229 -24.26 6.99 10.08
CA ARG A 229 -24.99 5.74 9.85
C ARG A 229 -25.70 5.81 8.51
N LEU A 230 -24.97 5.50 7.43
CA LEU A 230 -25.48 5.55 6.06
C LEU A 230 -26.77 4.73 5.88
N ASP A 231 -26.93 3.64 6.63
CA ASP A 231 -28.13 2.80 6.63
C ASP A 231 -29.39 3.47 7.21
N GLN A 232 -29.23 4.62 7.86
CA GLN A 232 -30.32 5.39 8.48
C GLN A 232 -30.64 6.69 7.74
N LEU A 233 -29.87 7.02 6.70
CA LEU A 233 -30.07 8.22 5.90
C LEU A 233 -31.11 7.99 4.80
N SER A 234 -31.87 9.03 4.48
CA SER A 234 -32.74 9.05 3.30
C SER A 234 -31.91 9.11 2.00
N ASP A 235 -32.52 8.78 0.87
CA ASP A 235 -31.86 8.87 -0.46
C ASP A 235 -31.28 10.28 -0.73
N PHE A 236 -31.99 11.32 -0.30
CA PHE A 236 -31.54 12.71 -0.46
C PHE A 236 -30.28 12.99 0.39
N GLU A 237 -30.27 12.57 1.65
CA GLU A 237 -29.11 12.71 2.54
C GLU A 237 -27.92 11.86 2.06
N LEU A 238 -28.19 10.66 1.51
CA LEU A 238 -27.16 9.81 0.91
C LEU A 238 -26.47 10.49 -0.28
N VAL A 239 -27.24 11.18 -1.13
CA VAL A 239 -26.67 11.96 -2.24
C VAL A 239 -25.81 13.10 -1.72
N GLN A 240 -26.22 13.79 -0.66
CA GLN A 240 -25.41 14.86 -0.05
C GLN A 240 -24.08 14.33 0.51
N VAL A 241 -24.06 13.11 1.06
CA VAL A 241 -22.83 12.49 1.58
C VAL A 241 -21.81 12.18 0.47
N LEU A 242 -22.22 12.10 -0.80
CA LEU A 242 -21.28 11.94 -1.93
C LEU A 242 -20.35 13.15 -2.13
N GLU A 243 -20.68 14.31 -1.54
CA GLU A 243 -19.82 15.49 -1.53
C GLU A 243 -18.73 15.45 -0.45
N SER A 244 -18.73 14.42 0.42
CA SER A 244 -17.63 14.19 1.35
C SER A 244 -16.32 14.03 0.56
N PRO A 245 -15.20 14.60 1.06
CA PRO A 245 -13.86 14.32 0.54
C PRO A 245 -13.58 12.81 0.43
#